data_AF-A0A9R1CQQ0-F1
#
_entry.id   AF-A0A9R1CQQ0-F1
#
_cell.length_a   1.000
_cell.length_b   1.000
_cell.length_c   1.000
_cell.angle_alpha   90.00
_cell.angle_beta   90.00
_cell.angle_gamma   90.00
#
_symmetry.space_group_name_H-M   'P 1'
#
loop_
_entity.id
_entity.type
_entity.pdbx_description
1 polymer ?
#
loop_
_entity_poly.entity_id
_entity_poly.type
_entity_poly.pdbx_seq_one_letter_code
_entity_poly.pdbx_strand_id
1 'polypeptide(L)'
;MDPDALRPEVETWVRDGIITESQAETILERYEDDGGGRSRAVLALSAVGAALVFIGVALFLATNWNDLPTAAQVAVLVAAPGSAYAGGAVAYRRTLPRIGLACSLLGSVLVGPSLFLLADLAAVESEIARTGLLFVWTAVSLSSGHALDSRAGVGIGFVVLVALVADLAGSADPVPAVALLGVVLFALANRQDDPVAWTYRTGGAVLVLSGLLFVTTLEGRYGRFDVDPTPILVATASASLAGIGWLGRQGDRHDGAWAATAVIAVAVATGLAALAPDQLPGLAAFIGSHAVTLAAVGATGYVGYRRGSRRLIDLAALAALGQTLSFVASTIVDSLSGSVALVVAGLILLGAGVVLERGRRRLLARLER
;
A
#
# COMPACT_ATOMS: atom_id res chain seq x y z
N MET A 1 -17.91 20.52 19.41
CA MET A 1 -19.02 20.84 20.33
C MET A 1 -20.27 20.93 19.46
N ASP A 2 -21.42 20.48 19.93
CA ASP A 2 -22.67 20.62 19.17
C ASP A 2 -23.00 22.13 19.07
N PRO A 3 -23.22 22.72 17.88
CA PRO A 3 -23.49 24.15 17.74
C PRO A 3 -24.64 24.64 18.64
N ASP A 4 -25.64 23.78 18.85
CA ASP A 4 -26.81 24.05 19.68
C ASP A 4 -26.47 24.10 21.18
N ALA A 5 -25.40 23.41 21.61
CA ALA A 5 -24.92 23.44 22.99
C ALA A 5 -23.94 24.60 23.26
N LEU A 6 -23.31 25.15 22.21
CA LEU A 6 -22.32 26.24 22.33
C LEU A 6 -22.99 27.60 22.58
N ARG A 7 -24.14 27.86 21.96
CA ARG A 7 -24.87 29.13 22.06
C ARG A 7 -25.21 29.54 23.52
N PRO A 8 -25.78 28.67 24.38
CA PRO A 8 -26.04 29.01 25.79
C PRO A 8 -24.77 29.17 26.65
N GLU A 9 -23.66 28.50 26.30
CA GLU A 9 -22.36 28.71 26.95
C GLU A 9 -21.79 30.09 26.64
N VAL A 10 -21.81 30.48 25.36
CA VAL A 10 -21.34 31.79 24.90
C VAL A 10 -22.16 32.93 25.53
N GLU A 11 -23.48 32.79 25.63
CA GLU A 11 -24.34 33.77 26.33
C GLU A 11 -24.00 33.89 27.82
N THR A 12 -23.58 32.80 28.45
CA THR A 12 -23.17 32.81 29.86
C THR A 12 -21.81 33.51 30.01
N TRP A 13 -20.86 33.28 29.10
CA TRP A 13 -19.56 33.96 29.12
C TRP A 13 -19.65 35.46 28.86
N VAL A 14 -20.60 35.92 28.03
CA VAL A 14 -20.89 37.35 27.86
C VAL A 14 -21.45 37.94 29.15
N ARG A 15 -22.41 37.26 29.78
CA ARG A 15 -23.03 37.69 31.04
C ARG A 15 -22.04 37.77 32.20
N ASP A 16 -21.10 36.82 32.24
CA ASP A 16 -20.05 36.74 33.25
C ASP A 16 -18.87 37.70 32.95
N GLY A 17 -18.93 38.46 31.84
CA GLY A 17 -17.92 39.43 31.44
C GLY A 17 -16.59 38.81 30.99
N ILE A 18 -16.59 37.52 30.67
CA ILE A 18 -15.40 36.77 30.22
C ILE A 18 -15.05 37.16 28.78
N ILE A 19 -16.06 37.47 27.95
CA ILE A 19 -15.92 37.89 26.56
C ILE A 19 -16.89 39.04 26.25
N THR A 20 -16.57 39.86 25.22
CA THR A 20 -17.48 40.92 24.73
C THR A 20 -18.52 40.37 23.75
N GLU A 21 -19.61 41.10 23.54
CA GLU A 21 -20.63 40.75 22.53
C GLU A 21 -20.03 40.58 21.12
N SER A 22 -19.08 41.44 20.75
CA SER A 22 -18.39 41.33 19.45
C SER A 22 -17.52 40.07 19.34
N GLN A 23 -16.92 39.62 20.46
CA GLN A 23 -16.15 38.38 20.52
C GLN A 23 -17.08 37.16 20.48
N ALA A 24 -18.24 37.23 21.13
CA ALA A 24 -19.26 36.19 21.08
C ALA A 24 -19.79 35.99 19.66
N GLU A 25 -20.07 37.07 18.92
CA GLU A 25 -20.48 37.02 17.51
C GLU A 25 -19.40 36.33 16.65
N THR A 26 -18.13 36.72 16.81
CA THR A 26 -17.00 36.09 16.10
C THR A 26 -16.83 34.60 16.43
N ILE A 27 -17.08 34.21 17.67
CA ILE A 27 -16.99 32.81 18.13
C ILE A 27 -18.14 31.98 17.55
N LEU A 28 -19.37 32.50 17.57
CA LEU A 28 -20.53 31.81 17.03
C LEU A 28 -20.43 31.66 15.52
N GLU A 29 -20.02 32.72 14.81
CA GLU A 29 -19.83 32.71 13.35
C GLU A 29 -18.82 31.64 12.92
N ARG A 30 -17.73 31.47 13.68
CA ARG A 30 -16.72 30.42 13.44
C ARG A 30 -17.27 28.99 13.57
N TYR A 31 -18.24 28.76 14.44
CA TYR A 31 -18.84 27.44 14.66
C TYR A 31 -20.10 27.20 13.81
N GLU A 32 -20.77 28.25 13.35
CA GLU A 32 -21.83 28.17 12.34
C GLU A 32 -21.26 27.80 10.96
N ASP A 33 -20.04 28.25 10.62
CA ASP A 33 -19.37 27.89 9.36
C ASP A 33 -18.86 26.43 9.35
N ASP A 34 -18.50 25.87 10.52
CA ASP A 34 -18.23 24.43 10.69
C ASP A 34 -19.53 23.59 10.80
N GLY A 35 -20.67 24.24 11.04
CA GLY A 35 -22.00 23.67 11.23
C GLY A 35 -22.89 23.65 9.97
N GLY A 36 -22.36 24.02 8.79
CA GLY A 36 -23.03 24.03 7.48
C GLY A 36 -23.43 22.63 6.97
N GLY A 37 -24.33 21.97 7.70
CA GLY A 37 -24.77 20.61 7.51
C GLY A 37 -25.72 20.45 6.34
N ARG A 38 -25.21 19.90 5.23
CA ARG A 38 -26.01 18.88 4.54
C ARG A 38 -26.23 17.78 5.59
N SER A 39 -27.48 17.51 5.99
CA SER A 39 -27.78 16.44 6.96
C SER A 39 -26.99 15.19 6.58
N ARG A 40 -26.36 14.51 7.55
CA ARG A 40 -25.63 13.26 7.29
C ARG A 40 -26.49 12.26 6.51
N ALA A 41 -27.81 12.31 6.70
CA ALA A 41 -28.77 11.56 5.90
C ALA A 41 -28.78 12.00 4.43
N VAL A 42 -28.74 13.29 4.12
CA VAL A 42 -28.63 13.82 2.74
C VAL A 42 -27.30 13.42 2.13
N LEU A 43 -26.20 13.47 2.88
CA LEU A 43 -24.89 13.04 2.36
C LEU A 43 -24.85 11.53 2.09
N ALA A 44 -25.39 10.72 3.01
CA ALA A 44 -25.52 9.28 2.82
C ALA A 44 -26.44 8.96 1.64
N LEU A 45 -27.60 9.62 1.54
CA LEU A 45 -28.54 9.44 0.42
C LEU A 45 -27.92 9.87 -0.91
N SER A 46 -27.13 10.96 -0.92
CA SER A 46 -26.41 11.42 -2.11
C SER A 46 -25.31 10.43 -2.52
N ALA A 47 -24.58 9.87 -1.55
CA ALA A 47 -23.56 8.86 -1.81
C ALA A 47 -24.17 7.55 -2.34
N VAL A 48 -25.27 7.10 -1.74
CA VAL A 48 -26.02 5.92 -2.20
C VAL A 48 -26.59 6.17 -3.59
N GLY A 49 -27.19 7.34 -3.84
CA GLY A 49 -27.70 7.71 -5.16
C GLY A 49 -26.60 7.74 -6.21
N ALA A 50 -25.45 8.36 -5.91
CA ALA A 50 -24.30 8.36 -6.81
C ALA A 50 -23.76 6.94 -7.07
N ALA A 51 -23.70 6.08 -6.05
CA ALA A 51 -23.30 4.69 -6.19
C ALA A 51 -24.29 3.89 -7.06
N LEU A 52 -25.60 4.06 -6.87
CA LEU A 52 -26.62 3.42 -7.69
C LEU A 52 -26.57 3.88 -9.14
N VAL A 53 -26.35 5.18 -9.38
CA VAL A 53 -26.16 5.72 -10.73
C VAL A 53 -24.90 5.12 -11.36
N PHE A 54 -23.78 5.08 -10.64
CA PHE A 54 -22.55 4.47 -11.13
C PHE A 54 -22.73 2.99 -11.48
N ILE A 55 -23.33 2.22 -10.56
CA ILE A 55 -23.63 0.78 -10.77
C ILE A 55 -24.58 0.59 -11.95
N GLY A 56 -25.65 1.39 -12.03
CA GLY A 56 -26.62 1.30 -13.12
C GLY A 56 -25.99 1.61 -14.48
N VAL A 57 -25.17 2.66 -14.58
CA VAL A 57 -24.42 2.99 -15.80
C VAL A 57 -23.43 1.89 -16.15
N ALA A 58 -22.67 1.39 -15.17
CA ALA A 58 -21.70 0.31 -15.39
C ALA A 58 -22.39 -0.98 -15.86
N LEU A 59 -23.52 -1.35 -15.26
CA LEU A 59 -24.31 -2.51 -15.66
C LEU A 59 -24.89 -2.33 -17.06
N PHE A 60 -25.49 -1.17 -17.36
CA PHE A 60 -26.01 -0.88 -18.70
C PHE A 60 -24.90 -0.96 -19.75
N LEU A 61 -23.72 -0.40 -19.47
CA LEU A 61 -22.58 -0.54 -20.36
C LEU A 61 -22.17 -2.00 -20.51
N ALA A 62 -22.04 -2.74 -19.42
CA ALA A 62 -21.62 -4.14 -19.45
C ALA A 62 -22.60 -5.02 -20.26
N THR A 63 -23.91 -4.78 -20.15
CA THR A 63 -24.92 -5.56 -20.87
C THR A 63 -25.04 -5.18 -22.34
N ASN A 64 -24.81 -3.91 -22.69
CA ASN A 64 -24.96 -3.41 -24.07
C ASN A 64 -23.61 -3.23 -24.77
N TRP A 65 -22.50 -3.62 -24.15
CA TRP A 65 -21.15 -3.31 -24.63
C TRP A 65 -20.94 -3.75 -26.09
N ASN A 66 -21.34 -4.99 -26.40
CA ASN A 66 -21.15 -5.59 -27.71
C ASN A 66 -22.08 -5.01 -28.80
N ASP A 67 -23.18 -4.37 -28.40
CA ASP A 67 -24.14 -3.75 -29.32
C ASP A 67 -23.74 -2.30 -29.67
N LEU A 68 -22.84 -1.69 -28.89
CA LEU A 68 -22.36 -0.35 -29.16
C LEU A 68 -21.43 -0.33 -30.38
N PRO A 69 -21.56 0.65 -31.30
CA PRO A 69 -20.58 0.83 -32.35
C PRO A 69 -19.21 1.16 -31.73
N THR A 70 -18.12 0.74 -32.38
CA THR A 70 -16.75 0.93 -31.87
C THR A 70 -16.45 2.37 -31.49
N ALA A 71 -16.95 3.35 -32.25
CA ALA A 71 -16.80 4.77 -31.94
C ALA A 71 -17.41 5.16 -30.58
N ALA A 72 -18.57 4.58 -30.21
CA ALA A 72 -19.20 4.83 -28.92
C ALA A 72 -18.43 4.16 -27.79
N GLN A 73 -17.94 2.93 -27.99
CA GLN A 73 -17.08 2.25 -27.01
C GLN A 73 -15.82 3.08 -26.73
N VAL A 74 -15.10 3.50 -27.77
CA VAL A 74 -13.92 4.37 -27.66
C VAL A 74 -14.27 5.68 -26.96
N ALA A 75 -15.40 6.31 -27.32
CA ALA A 75 -15.84 7.55 -26.69
C ALA A 75 -16.03 7.39 -25.17
N VAL A 76 -16.64 6.29 -24.70
CA VAL A 76 -16.78 6.05 -23.26
C VAL A 76 -15.41 5.81 -22.61
N LEU A 77 -14.55 4.98 -23.19
CA LEU A 77 -13.25 4.66 -22.61
C LEU A 77 -12.34 5.88 -22.46
N VAL A 78 -12.48 6.88 -23.34
CA VAL A 78 -11.78 8.17 -23.23
C VAL A 78 -12.51 9.13 -22.29
N ALA A 79 -13.83 9.24 -22.41
CA ALA A 79 -14.61 10.22 -21.65
C ALA A 79 -14.69 9.88 -20.15
N ALA A 80 -14.68 8.60 -19.76
CA ALA A 80 -14.77 8.19 -18.36
C ALA A 80 -13.58 8.71 -17.51
N PRO A 81 -12.31 8.37 -17.81
CA PRO A 81 -11.18 8.94 -17.09
C PRO A 81 -11.06 10.47 -17.30
N GLY A 82 -11.32 10.96 -18.53
CA GLY A 82 -11.23 12.38 -18.84
C GLY A 82 -12.19 13.26 -18.04
N SER A 83 -13.46 12.84 -17.91
CA SER A 83 -14.47 13.53 -17.11
C SER A 83 -14.20 13.44 -15.61
N ALA A 84 -13.63 12.33 -15.13
CA ALA A 84 -13.20 12.21 -13.73
C ALA A 84 -12.08 13.21 -13.39
N TYR A 85 -11.04 13.33 -14.24
CA TYR A 85 -10.01 14.36 -14.06
C TYR A 85 -10.55 15.78 -14.19
N ALA A 86 -11.40 16.05 -15.19
CA ALA A 86 -12.02 17.36 -15.38
C ALA A 86 -12.91 17.74 -14.19
N GLY A 87 -13.71 16.81 -13.68
CA GLY A 87 -14.51 16.97 -12.47
C GLY A 87 -13.65 17.25 -11.25
N GLY A 88 -12.52 16.56 -11.11
CA GLY A 88 -11.53 16.82 -10.06
C GLY A 88 -10.98 18.25 -10.12
N ALA A 89 -10.54 18.69 -11.31
CA ALA A 89 -10.03 20.04 -11.53
C ALA A 89 -11.08 21.12 -11.25
N VAL A 90 -12.33 20.92 -11.66
CA VAL A 90 -13.44 21.84 -11.38
C VAL A 90 -13.75 21.89 -9.88
N ALA A 91 -13.75 20.75 -9.19
CA ALA A 91 -13.99 20.69 -7.75
C ALA A 91 -12.90 21.40 -6.95
N TYR A 92 -11.62 21.29 -7.35
CA TYR A 92 -10.53 22.08 -6.75
C TYR A 92 -10.74 23.59 -6.94
N ARG A 93 -11.15 24.04 -8.14
CA ARG A 93 -11.46 25.45 -8.41
C ARG A 93 -12.64 25.97 -7.60
N ARG A 94 -13.59 25.10 -7.24
CA ARG A 94 -14.75 25.41 -6.40
C ARG A 94 -14.50 25.18 -4.91
N THR A 95 -13.24 25.15 -4.48
CA THR A 95 -12.83 24.98 -3.07
C THR A 95 -13.39 23.71 -2.39
N LEU A 96 -13.61 22.64 -3.17
CA LEU A 96 -14.04 21.31 -2.71
C LEU A 96 -12.89 20.28 -2.82
N PRO A 97 -11.80 20.41 -2.03
CA PRO A 97 -10.57 19.64 -2.24
C PRO A 97 -10.73 18.13 -2.07
N ARG A 98 -11.63 17.68 -1.18
CA ARG A 98 -11.88 16.24 -0.98
C ARG A 98 -12.52 15.59 -2.20
N ILE A 99 -13.47 16.29 -2.83
CA ILE A 99 -14.13 15.83 -4.07
C ILE A 99 -13.14 15.93 -5.22
N GLY A 100 -12.37 17.02 -5.28
CA GLY A 100 -11.26 17.20 -6.23
C GLY A 100 -10.32 16.00 -6.24
N LEU A 101 -9.81 15.65 -5.06
CA LEU A 101 -8.93 14.50 -4.88
C LEU A 101 -9.60 13.19 -5.29
N ALA A 102 -10.81 12.91 -4.79
CA ALA A 102 -11.51 11.66 -5.09
C ALA A 102 -11.75 11.47 -6.60
N CYS A 103 -12.18 12.52 -7.30
CA CYS A 103 -12.41 12.48 -8.74
C CYS A 103 -11.10 12.31 -9.53
N SER A 104 -10.02 12.99 -9.15
CA SER A 104 -8.71 12.81 -9.82
C SER A 104 -8.14 11.40 -9.57
N LEU A 105 -8.29 10.86 -8.36
CA LEU A 105 -7.88 9.48 -8.08
C LEU A 105 -8.72 8.46 -8.87
N LEU A 106 -10.03 8.67 -8.97
CA LEU A 106 -10.89 7.86 -9.83
C LEU A 106 -10.42 7.92 -11.29
N GLY A 107 -10.07 9.10 -11.79
CA GLY A 107 -9.47 9.28 -13.11
C GLY A 107 -8.23 8.40 -13.30
N SER A 108 -7.30 8.42 -12.34
CA SER A 108 -6.08 7.60 -12.40
C SER A 108 -6.34 6.09 -12.43
N VAL A 109 -7.35 5.62 -11.70
CA VAL A 109 -7.75 4.20 -11.68
C VAL A 109 -8.41 3.80 -12.99
N LEU A 110 -9.32 4.64 -13.52
CA LEU A 110 -10.07 4.35 -14.75
C LEU A 110 -9.18 4.30 -15.99
N VAL A 111 -8.05 5.01 -16.01
CA VAL A 111 -7.11 4.98 -17.13
C VAL A 111 -6.65 3.57 -17.46
N GLY A 112 -6.40 2.71 -16.46
CA GLY A 112 -5.95 1.34 -16.69
C GLY A 112 -6.93 0.52 -17.51
N PRO A 113 -8.13 0.19 -16.98
CA PRO A 113 -9.14 -0.55 -17.71
C PRO A 113 -9.46 0.08 -19.08
N SER A 114 -9.48 1.42 -19.18
CA SER A 114 -9.67 2.11 -20.46
C SER A 114 -8.57 1.79 -21.47
N LEU A 115 -7.29 1.83 -21.07
CA LEU A 115 -6.15 1.52 -21.94
C LEU A 115 -6.19 0.07 -22.45
N PHE A 116 -6.49 -0.88 -21.56
CA PHE A 116 -6.59 -2.30 -21.93
C PHE A 116 -7.75 -2.57 -22.88
N LEU A 117 -8.95 -2.07 -22.57
CA LEU A 117 -10.10 -2.24 -23.45
C LEU A 117 -9.92 -1.55 -24.81
N LEU A 118 -9.24 -0.41 -24.86
CA LEU A 118 -8.89 0.24 -26.13
C LEU A 118 -7.91 -0.60 -26.96
N ALA A 119 -6.94 -1.25 -26.32
CA ALA A 119 -6.02 -2.16 -26.98
C ALA A 119 -6.74 -3.41 -27.53
N ASP A 120 -7.67 -3.98 -26.76
CA ASP A 120 -8.51 -5.09 -27.18
C ASP A 120 -9.37 -4.71 -28.41
N LEU A 121 -10.00 -3.53 -28.40
CA LEU A 121 -10.77 -3.02 -29.54
C LEU A 121 -9.90 -2.77 -30.79
N ALA A 122 -8.62 -2.45 -30.59
CA ALA A 122 -7.65 -2.28 -31.66
C ALA A 122 -7.01 -3.61 -32.11
N ALA A 123 -7.42 -4.75 -31.53
CA ALA A 123 -6.83 -6.07 -31.74
C ALA A 123 -5.31 -6.11 -31.51
N VAL A 124 -4.81 -5.29 -30.56
CA VAL A 124 -3.39 -5.23 -30.21
C VAL A 124 -3.11 -6.23 -29.10
N GLU A 125 -2.89 -7.48 -29.50
CA GLU A 125 -2.58 -8.57 -28.59
C GLU A 125 -1.09 -8.93 -28.68
N SER A 126 -0.28 -8.35 -27.78
CA SER A 126 1.11 -8.78 -27.59
C SER A 126 1.58 -8.50 -26.18
N GLU A 127 2.55 -9.29 -25.70
CA GLU A 127 3.17 -9.08 -24.39
C GLU A 127 3.81 -7.69 -24.28
N ILE A 128 4.51 -7.25 -25.32
CA ILE A 128 5.12 -5.91 -25.40
C ILE A 128 4.05 -4.81 -25.25
N ALA A 129 2.89 -4.98 -25.91
CA ALA A 129 1.79 -4.03 -25.76
C ALA A 129 1.25 -4.04 -24.33
N ARG A 130 0.99 -5.21 -23.74
CA ARG A 130 0.53 -5.35 -22.35
C ARG A 130 1.45 -4.64 -21.36
N THR A 131 2.75 -4.91 -21.43
CA THR A 131 3.76 -4.27 -20.59
C THR A 131 3.78 -2.75 -20.82
N GLY A 132 3.66 -2.31 -22.08
CA GLY A 132 3.54 -0.89 -22.44
C GLY A 132 2.32 -0.21 -21.82
N LEU A 133 1.17 -0.87 -21.79
CA LEU A 133 -0.06 -0.36 -21.16
C LEU A 133 0.10 -0.25 -19.64
N LEU A 134 0.68 -1.25 -18.97
CA LEU A 134 1.02 -1.19 -17.55
C LEU A 134 2.01 -0.06 -17.24
N PHE A 135 2.98 0.17 -18.12
CA PHE A 135 3.94 1.26 -17.99
C PHE A 135 3.25 2.62 -18.07
N VAL A 136 2.38 2.84 -19.07
CA VAL A 136 1.61 4.09 -19.21
C VAL A 136 0.68 4.28 -18.01
N TRP A 137 0.00 3.22 -17.56
CA TRP A 137 -0.89 3.32 -16.40
C TRP A 137 -0.11 3.63 -15.10
N THR A 138 1.07 3.04 -14.93
CA THR A 138 1.96 3.36 -13.81
C THR A 138 2.39 4.82 -13.86
N ALA A 139 2.82 5.30 -15.05
CA ALA A 139 3.24 6.68 -15.24
C ALA A 139 2.12 7.67 -14.89
N VAL A 140 0.89 7.43 -15.37
CA VAL A 140 -0.27 8.28 -15.09
C VAL A 140 -0.65 8.22 -13.61
N SER A 141 -0.72 7.04 -13.00
CA SER A 141 -1.17 6.88 -11.62
C SER A 141 -0.18 7.46 -10.63
N LEU A 142 1.12 7.17 -10.81
CA LEU A 142 2.16 7.64 -9.92
C LEU A 142 2.35 9.16 -10.05
N SER A 143 2.39 9.70 -11.27
CA SER A 143 2.49 11.16 -11.49
C SER A 143 1.27 11.90 -10.92
N SER A 144 0.07 11.35 -11.07
CA SER A 144 -1.15 11.94 -10.49
C SER A 144 -1.12 11.90 -8.96
N GLY A 145 -0.63 10.81 -8.37
CA GLY A 145 -0.45 10.71 -6.93
C GLY A 145 0.50 11.79 -6.37
N HIS A 146 1.62 12.02 -7.04
CA HIS A 146 2.60 13.05 -6.69
C HIS A 146 2.10 14.48 -6.94
N ALA A 147 1.47 14.74 -8.10
CA ALA A 147 0.95 16.06 -8.43
C ALA A 147 -0.16 16.54 -7.47
N LEU A 148 -0.78 15.60 -6.74
CA LEU A 148 -1.84 15.87 -5.77
C LEU A 148 -1.37 15.72 -4.31
N ASP A 149 -0.07 15.46 -4.07
CA ASP A 149 0.50 15.16 -2.75
C ASP A 149 -0.30 14.10 -1.96
N SER A 150 -0.83 13.11 -2.68
CA SER A 150 -1.80 12.15 -2.14
C SER A 150 -1.16 10.82 -1.78
N ARG A 151 -1.23 10.46 -0.50
CA ARG A 151 -0.81 9.14 0.01
C ARG A 151 -1.50 7.99 -0.71
N ALA A 152 -2.81 8.12 -0.90
CA ALA A 152 -3.64 7.10 -1.55
C ALA A 152 -3.34 7.03 -3.05
N GLY A 153 -3.12 8.17 -3.71
CA GLY A 153 -2.76 8.20 -5.13
C GLY A 153 -1.42 7.56 -5.43
N VAL A 154 -0.40 7.87 -4.63
CA VAL A 154 0.91 7.21 -4.73
C VAL A 154 0.79 5.70 -4.44
N GLY A 155 -0.04 5.33 -3.46
CA GLY A 155 -0.33 3.92 -3.17
C GLY A 155 -0.95 3.16 -4.34
N ILE A 156 -1.92 3.76 -5.04
CA ILE A 156 -2.49 3.20 -6.28
C ILE A 156 -1.39 3.05 -7.34
N GLY A 157 -0.55 4.07 -7.54
CA GLY A 157 0.60 4.00 -8.44
C GLY A 157 1.56 2.87 -8.10
N PHE A 158 1.81 2.58 -6.81
CA PHE A 158 2.64 1.45 -6.39
C PHE A 158 2.02 0.10 -6.70
N VAL A 159 0.70 -0.06 -6.56
CA VAL A 159 0.02 -1.31 -6.91
C VAL A 159 0.21 -1.61 -8.40
N VAL A 160 0.03 -0.61 -9.26
CA VAL A 160 0.25 -0.78 -10.71
C VAL A 160 1.74 -1.00 -11.02
N LEU A 161 2.65 -0.31 -10.33
CA LEU A 161 4.09 -0.52 -10.47
C LEU A 161 4.52 -1.93 -10.07
N VAL A 162 3.94 -2.51 -9.02
CA VAL A 162 4.18 -3.90 -8.62
C VAL A 162 3.69 -4.85 -9.71
N ALA A 163 2.51 -4.61 -10.28
CA ALA A 163 2.00 -5.40 -11.40
C ALA A 163 2.92 -5.29 -12.63
N LEU A 164 3.43 -4.11 -12.94
CA LEU A 164 4.41 -3.90 -14.01
C LEU A 164 5.73 -4.65 -13.76
N VAL A 165 6.28 -4.58 -12.55
CA VAL A 165 7.52 -5.29 -12.21
C VAL A 165 7.32 -6.80 -12.24
N ALA A 166 6.14 -7.29 -11.81
CA ALA A 166 5.80 -8.70 -11.88
C ALA A 166 5.63 -9.18 -13.33
N ASP A 167 4.98 -8.38 -14.19
CA ASP A 167 4.86 -8.65 -15.63
C ASP A 167 6.22 -8.69 -16.32
N LEU A 168 7.10 -7.73 -16.01
CA LEU A 168 8.48 -7.67 -16.54
C LEU A 168 9.37 -8.82 -16.08
N ALA A 169 8.99 -9.56 -15.03
CA ALA A 169 9.70 -10.77 -14.62
C ALA A 169 9.40 -11.96 -15.57
N GLY A 170 8.39 -11.85 -16.43
CA GLY A 170 8.05 -12.88 -17.41
C GLY A 170 7.68 -14.20 -16.74
N SER A 171 8.41 -15.27 -17.09
CA SER A 171 8.21 -16.60 -16.50
C SER A 171 8.92 -16.80 -15.15
N ALA A 172 9.89 -15.95 -14.80
CA ALA A 172 10.60 -16.05 -13.54
C ALA A 172 9.69 -15.65 -12.37
N ASP A 173 9.98 -16.15 -11.16
CA ASP A 173 9.26 -15.76 -9.95
C ASP A 173 9.50 -14.24 -9.69
N PRO A 174 8.43 -13.41 -9.69
CA PRO A 174 8.57 -11.97 -9.58
C PRO A 174 8.97 -11.50 -8.17
N VAL A 175 8.92 -12.39 -7.18
CA VAL A 175 9.04 -12.04 -5.76
C VAL A 175 10.35 -11.35 -5.41
N PRO A 176 11.53 -11.82 -5.86
CA PRO A 176 12.78 -11.12 -5.57
C PRO A 176 12.81 -9.72 -6.17
N ALA A 177 12.34 -9.55 -7.40
CA ALA A 177 12.30 -8.24 -8.07
C ALA A 177 11.34 -7.27 -7.38
N VAL A 178 10.15 -7.74 -6.98
CA VAL A 178 9.15 -6.95 -6.24
C VAL A 178 9.63 -6.60 -4.83
N ALA A 179 10.30 -7.52 -4.13
CA ALA A 179 10.86 -7.25 -2.81
C ALA A 179 12.00 -6.22 -2.88
N LEU A 180 12.87 -6.32 -3.89
CA LEU A 180 13.94 -5.35 -4.14
C LEU A 180 13.38 -3.98 -4.56
N LEU A 181 12.31 -3.93 -5.36
CA LEU A 181 11.56 -2.68 -5.59
C LEU A 181 11.14 -2.04 -4.25
N GLY A 182 10.73 -2.84 -3.27
CA GLY A 182 10.42 -2.37 -1.92
C GLY A 182 11.57 -1.62 -1.25
N VAL A 183 12.82 -2.11 -1.40
CA VAL A 183 14.02 -1.41 -0.90
C VAL A 183 14.23 -0.08 -1.63
N VAL A 184 14.04 -0.06 -2.95
CA VAL A 184 14.14 1.16 -3.76
C VAL A 184 13.12 2.21 -3.29
N LEU A 185 11.87 1.81 -3.11
CA LEU A 185 10.81 2.71 -2.64
C LEU A 185 11.09 3.21 -1.22
N PHE A 186 11.58 2.35 -0.33
CA PHE A 186 11.96 2.76 1.02
C PHE A 186 13.07 3.80 1.00
N ALA A 187 14.12 3.60 0.19
CA ALA A 187 15.20 4.55 0.05
C ALA A 187 14.69 5.89 -0.51
N LEU A 188 13.89 5.85 -1.58
CA LEU A 188 13.32 7.06 -2.19
C LEU A 188 12.42 7.87 -1.25
N ALA A 189 11.94 7.32 -0.14
CA ALA A 189 11.18 8.04 0.87
C ALA A 189 11.90 9.29 1.39
N ASN A 190 13.23 9.30 1.45
CA ASN A 190 14.00 10.45 1.96
C ASN A 190 14.13 11.59 0.93
N ARG A 191 13.59 11.42 -0.29
CA ARG A 191 13.47 12.50 -1.29
C ARG A 191 12.10 13.15 -1.34
N GLN A 192 11.12 12.58 -0.66
CA GLN A 192 9.73 12.98 -0.76
C GLN A 192 9.34 13.84 0.44
N ASP A 193 8.32 14.68 0.26
CA ASP A 193 7.71 15.44 1.35
C ASP A 193 6.77 14.56 2.19
N ASP A 194 6.55 14.94 3.46
CA ASP A 194 5.58 14.31 4.36
C ASP A 194 4.17 14.83 4.03
N PRO A 195 3.53 14.25 3.00
CA PRO A 195 2.81 13.03 3.31
C PRO A 195 3.17 11.83 2.43
N VAL A 196 3.81 12.03 1.28
CA VAL A 196 4.16 11.00 0.30
C VAL A 196 5.32 10.12 0.78
N ALA A 197 6.29 10.70 1.49
CA ALA A 197 7.40 9.98 2.12
C ALA A 197 6.92 8.82 3.01
N TRP A 198 5.80 9.03 3.70
CA TRP A 198 5.15 7.98 4.49
C TRP A 198 4.78 6.78 3.63
N THR A 199 4.10 7.00 2.50
CA THR A 199 3.67 5.92 1.58
C THR A 199 4.87 5.19 1.00
N TYR A 200 5.92 5.91 0.60
CA TYR A 200 7.17 5.32 0.11
C TYR A 200 7.82 4.41 1.16
N ARG A 201 7.95 4.89 2.40
CA ARG A 201 8.60 4.14 3.47
C ARG A 201 7.79 2.93 3.92
N THR A 202 6.49 3.08 4.15
CA THR A 202 5.64 1.96 4.58
C THR A 202 5.37 0.99 3.45
N GLY A 203 5.12 1.48 2.23
CA GLY A 203 4.93 0.65 1.05
C GLY A 203 6.16 -0.18 0.72
N GLY A 204 7.35 0.45 0.76
CA GLY A 204 8.62 -0.25 0.58
C GLY A 204 8.84 -1.37 1.61
N ALA A 205 8.59 -1.08 2.89
CA ALA A 205 8.70 -2.10 3.95
C ALA A 205 7.67 -3.24 3.78
N VAL A 206 6.44 -2.93 3.37
CA VAL A 206 5.40 -3.94 3.08
C VAL A 206 5.84 -4.87 1.94
N LEU A 207 6.39 -4.34 0.84
CA LEU A 207 6.84 -5.17 -0.28
C LEU A 207 7.98 -6.11 0.11
N VAL A 208 8.98 -5.61 0.85
CA VAL A 208 10.08 -6.45 1.37
C VAL A 208 9.54 -7.56 2.28
N LEU A 209 8.74 -7.21 3.29
CA LEU A 209 8.24 -8.17 4.26
C LEU A 209 7.30 -9.19 3.64
N SER A 210 6.38 -8.76 2.76
CA SER A 210 5.48 -9.67 2.05
C SER A 210 6.24 -10.61 1.12
N GLY A 211 7.26 -10.11 0.40
CA GLY A 211 8.09 -10.95 -0.46
C GLY A 211 8.87 -12.01 0.33
N LEU A 212 9.47 -11.63 1.46
CA LEU A 212 10.17 -12.57 2.35
C LEU A 212 9.23 -13.59 2.99
N LEU A 213 8.05 -13.16 3.47
CA LEU A 213 7.03 -14.06 4.00
C LEU A 213 6.54 -15.04 2.93
N PHE A 214 6.39 -14.59 1.69
CA PHE A 214 5.92 -15.45 0.61
C PHE A 214 6.92 -16.56 0.23
N VAL A 215 8.22 -16.36 0.49
CA VAL A 215 9.24 -17.41 0.41
C VAL A 215 9.10 -18.42 1.56
N THR A 216 8.61 -18.00 2.74
CA THR A 216 8.48 -18.89 3.90
C THR A 216 7.18 -19.71 3.92
N THR A 217 6.12 -19.28 3.24
CA THR A 217 4.74 -19.75 3.48
C THR A 217 4.28 -21.02 2.79
N LEU A 218 5.14 -21.81 2.12
CA LEU A 218 4.65 -22.97 1.34
C LEU A 218 5.66 -24.12 1.28
N GLU A 219 5.28 -25.26 1.87
CA GLU A 219 5.95 -26.55 1.65
C GLU A 219 5.82 -26.93 0.16
N GLY A 220 6.93 -27.30 -0.50
CA GLY A 220 6.97 -27.60 -1.93
C GLY A 220 7.10 -26.40 -2.88
N ARG A 221 7.15 -25.15 -2.37
CA ARG A 221 7.37 -23.96 -3.21
C ARG A 221 8.73 -23.94 -3.88
N TYR A 222 9.77 -24.41 -3.20
CA TYR A 222 11.12 -24.41 -3.76
C TYR A 222 11.17 -25.11 -5.13
N GLY A 223 10.38 -26.18 -5.32
CA GLY A 223 10.30 -26.89 -6.61
C GLY A 223 9.62 -26.12 -7.75
N ARG A 224 8.97 -24.98 -7.47
CA ARG A 224 8.37 -24.07 -8.47
C ARG A 224 9.06 -22.70 -8.50
N PHE A 225 10.11 -22.52 -7.72
CA PHE A 225 10.79 -21.25 -7.57
C PHE A 225 11.88 -21.12 -8.64
N ASP A 226 11.60 -20.31 -9.65
CA ASP A 226 12.52 -20.05 -10.75
C ASP A 226 13.03 -18.60 -10.65
N VAL A 227 14.35 -18.43 -10.54
CA VAL A 227 15.01 -17.12 -10.36
C VAL A 227 15.88 -16.81 -11.57
N ASP A 228 15.38 -17.13 -12.75
CA ASP A 228 16.05 -16.75 -13.99
C ASP A 228 16.47 -15.27 -13.95
N PRO A 229 17.71 -14.94 -14.35
CA PRO A 229 18.27 -13.61 -14.24
C PRO A 229 17.63 -12.67 -15.27
N THR A 230 16.46 -12.15 -14.94
CA THR A 230 15.72 -11.21 -15.78
C THR A 230 16.31 -9.80 -15.70
N PRO A 231 16.18 -8.99 -16.77
CA PRO A 231 16.62 -7.59 -16.74
C PRO A 231 16.00 -6.78 -15.59
N ILE A 232 14.74 -7.05 -15.23
CA ILE A 232 14.06 -6.34 -14.15
C ILE A 232 14.61 -6.73 -12.77
N LEU A 233 14.98 -8.00 -12.57
CA LEU A 233 15.64 -8.44 -11.33
C LEU A 233 16.99 -7.74 -11.17
N VAL A 234 17.79 -7.68 -12.25
CA VAL A 234 19.08 -6.98 -12.25
C VAL A 234 18.88 -5.48 -11.99
N ALA A 235 17.88 -4.85 -12.62
CA ALA A 235 17.59 -3.43 -12.44
C ALA A 235 17.17 -3.10 -11.00
N THR A 236 16.25 -3.88 -10.42
CA THR A 236 15.77 -3.67 -9.03
C THR A 236 16.87 -3.96 -8.01
N ALA A 237 17.71 -4.97 -8.22
CA ALA A 237 18.89 -5.24 -7.39
C ALA A 237 19.90 -4.08 -7.44
N SER A 238 20.25 -3.63 -8.65
CA SER A 238 21.20 -2.52 -8.86
C SER A 238 20.68 -1.22 -8.26
N ALA A 239 19.40 -0.90 -8.45
CA ALA A 239 18.76 0.26 -7.87
C ALA A 239 18.72 0.20 -6.33
N SER A 240 18.50 -0.99 -5.75
CA SER A 240 18.53 -1.19 -4.30
C SER A 240 19.91 -0.92 -3.72
N LEU A 241 20.97 -1.45 -4.36
CA LEU A 241 22.37 -1.20 -3.97
C LEU A 241 22.74 0.28 -4.11
N ALA A 242 22.30 0.93 -5.19
CA ALA A 242 22.46 2.37 -5.37
C ALA A 242 21.74 3.17 -4.27
N GLY A 243 20.53 2.74 -3.88
CA GLY A 243 19.75 3.31 -2.78
C GLY A 243 20.48 3.23 -1.44
N ILE A 244 21.08 2.08 -1.11
CA ILE A 244 21.92 1.91 0.08
C ILE A 244 23.10 2.88 0.06
N GLY A 245 23.84 2.93 -1.06
CA GLY A 245 24.98 3.83 -1.21
C GLY A 245 24.58 5.31 -1.13
N TRP A 246 23.38 5.65 -1.57
CA TRP A 246 22.84 7.00 -1.47
C TRP A 246 22.45 7.36 -0.03
N LEU A 247 21.74 6.49 0.69
CA LEU A 247 21.42 6.68 2.13
C LEU A 247 22.69 6.84 2.97
N GLY A 248 23.74 6.08 2.65
CA GLY A 248 25.06 6.22 3.27
C GLY A 248 25.68 7.60 3.07
N ARG A 249 25.58 8.18 1.86
CA ARG A 249 26.08 9.53 1.57
C ARG A 249 25.30 10.63 2.30
N GLN A 250 24.04 10.40 2.60
CA GLN A 250 23.21 11.33 3.39
C GLN A 250 23.46 11.24 4.90
N GLY A 251 24.23 10.25 5.35
CA GLY A 251 24.45 10.00 6.78
C GLY A 251 23.28 9.29 7.48
N ASP A 252 22.30 8.80 6.72
CA ASP A 252 21.11 8.11 7.23
C ASP A 252 21.40 6.65 7.58
N ARG A 253 22.23 6.45 8.61
CA ARG A 253 22.78 5.13 9.01
C ARG A 253 21.70 4.09 9.30
N HIS A 254 20.57 4.50 9.88
CA HIS A 254 19.50 3.58 10.28
C HIS A 254 18.72 3.04 9.08
N ASP A 255 18.33 3.93 8.16
CA ASP A 255 17.64 3.54 6.93
C ASP A 255 18.57 2.76 6.01
N GLY A 256 19.85 3.16 5.93
CA GLY A 256 20.87 2.42 5.18
C GLY A 256 21.09 1.01 5.73
N ALA A 257 21.15 0.86 7.06
CA ALA A 257 21.27 -0.46 7.69
C ALA A 257 20.03 -1.34 7.44
N TRP A 258 18.82 -0.76 7.46
CA TRP A 258 17.61 -1.48 7.09
C TRP A 258 17.62 -1.92 5.64
N ALA A 259 17.96 -1.03 4.71
CA ALA A 259 18.01 -1.33 3.28
C ALA A 259 19.05 -2.42 2.98
N ALA A 260 20.23 -2.36 3.61
CA ALA A 260 21.25 -3.41 3.50
C ALA A 260 20.75 -4.76 4.06
N THR A 261 20.12 -4.75 5.23
CA THR A 261 19.55 -5.97 5.83
C THR A 261 18.47 -6.57 4.94
N ALA A 262 17.59 -5.74 4.36
CA ALA A 262 16.53 -6.16 3.45
C ALA A 262 17.09 -6.78 2.17
N VAL A 263 18.08 -6.14 1.52
CA VAL A 263 18.73 -6.70 0.31
C VAL A 263 19.41 -8.02 0.61
N ILE A 264 20.17 -8.12 1.72
CA ILE A 264 20.80 -9.37 2.14
C ILE A 264 19.75 -10.45 2.39
N ALA A 265 18.68 -10.12 3.12
CA ALA A 265 17.62 -11.08 3.43
C ALA A 265 16.94 -11.58 2.15
N VAL A 266 16.61 -10.70 1.21
CA VAL A 266 15.99 -11.09 -0.07
C VAL A 266 16.96 -11.94 -0.89
N ALA A 267 18.23 -11.54 -1.00
CA ALA A 267 19.22 -12.30 -1.76
C ALA A 267 19.47 -13.70 -1.17
N VAL A 268 19.59 -13.81 0.15
CA VAL A 268 19.79 -15.11 0.83
C VAL A 268 18.53 -15.97 0.74
N ALA A 269 17.33 -15.42 0.98
CA ALA A 269 16.08 -16.16 0.85
C ALA A 269 15.89 -16.70 -0.58
N THR A 270 16.17 -15.86 -1.58
CA THR A 270 16.10 -16.21 -3.00
C THR A 270 17.11 -17.30 -3.35
N GLY A 271 18.36 -17.17 -2.92
CA GLY A 271 19.41 -18.17 -3.15
C GLY A 271 19.11 -19.51 -2.48
N LEU A 272 18.63 -19.49 -1.22
CA LEU A 272 18.20 -20.71 -0.53
C LEU A 272 17.04 -21.39 -1.25
N ALA A 273 16.06 -20.61 -1.71
CA ALA A 273 14.89 -21.15 -2.41
C ALA A 273 15.26 -21.75 -3.78
N ALA A 274 16.17 -21.13 -4.53
CA ALA A 274 16.65 -21.64 -5.81
C ALA A 274 17.51 -22.90 -5.69
N LEU A 275 18.27 -23.04 -4.61
CA LEU A 275 19.19 -24.18 -4.40
C LEU A 275 18.54 -25.38 -3.69
N ALA A 276 17.43 -25.17 -2.97
CA ALA A 276 16.75 -26.21 -2.18
C ALA A 276 16.19 -27.43 -2.94
N PRO A 277 15.76 -27.35 -4.21
CA PRO A 277 15.25 -28.53 -4.91
C PRO A 277 16.34 -29.60 -5.13
N ASP A 278 17.55 -29.17 -5.48
CA ASP A 278 18.59 -30.07 -6.02
C ASP A 278 19.89 -30.09 -5.22
N GLN A 279 20.25 -28.98 -4.54
CA GLN A 279 21.59 -28.77 -3.99
C GLN A 279 21.62 -28.61 -2.46
N LEU A 280 20.50 -28.21 -1.84
CA LEU A 280 20.41 -27.98 -0.41
C LEU A 280 19.30 -28.81 0.23
N PRO A 281 19.51 -29.36 1.45
CA PRO A 281 18.42 -29.97 2.19
C PRO A 281 17.28 -28.96 2.40
N GLY A 282 16.04 -29.35 2.11
CA GLY A 282 14.87 -28.48 2.28
C GLY A 282 14.74 -27.88 3.68
N LEU A 283 15.15 -28.63 4.72
CA LEU A 283 15.21 -28.14 6.10
C LEU A 283 16.20 -26.97 6.28
N ALA A 284 17.35 -27.00 5.63
CA ALA A 284 18.34 -25.93 5.71
C ALA A 284 17.82 -24.65 5.03
N ALA A 285 17.19 -24.80 3.85
CA ALA A 285 16.54 -23.69 3.17
C ALA A 285 15.38 -23.11 3.96
N PHE A 286 14.57 -23.97 4.59
CA PHE A 286 13.47 -23.60 5.47
C PHE A 286 13.93 -22.79 6.70
N ILE A 287 14.93 -23.29 7.44
CA ILE A 287 15.47 -22.59 8.61
C ILE A 287 16.13 -21.27 8.19
N GLY A 288 16.90 -21.30 7.10
CA GLY A 288 17.59 -20.12 6.58
C GLY A 288 16.63 -19.03 6.12
N SER A 289 15.56 -19.37 5.39
CA SER A 289 14.55 -18.41 4.93
C SER A 289 13.80 -17.76 6.10
N HIS A 290 13.40 -18.54 7.11
CA HIS A 290 12.80 -17.99 8.33
C HIS A 290 13.76 -17.10 9.12
N ALA A 291 15.04 -17.46 9.21
CA ALA A 291 16.04 -16.67 9.93
C ALA A 291 16.27 -15.30 9.29
N VAL A 292 16.39 -15.24 7.96
CA VAL A 292 16.57 -13.95 7.26
C VAL A 292 15.31 -13.09 7.24
N THR A 293 14.12 -13.72 7.15
CA THR A 293 12.84 -13.00 7.32
C THR A 293 12.76 -12.38 8.72
N LEU A 294 13.16 -13.10 9.77
CA LEU A 294 13.18 -12.57 11.14
C LEU A 294 14.13 -11.37 11.28
N ALA A 295 15.29 -11.42 10.61
CA ALA A 295 16.23 -10.31 10.60
C ALA A 295 15.64 -9.05 9.96
N ALA A 296 14.94 -9.20 8.82
CA ALA A 296 14.25 -8.09 8.16
C ALA A 296 13.08 -7.53 8.99
N VAL A 297 12.33 -8.41 9.66
CA VAL A 297 11.28 -8.01 10.62
C VAL A 297 11.86 -7.20 11.77
N GLY A 298 12.94 -7.69 12.40
CA GLY A 298 13.65 -7.02 13.48
C GLY A 298 14.21 -5.67 13.06
N ALA A 299 14.83 -5.59 11.87
CA ALA A 299 15.32 -4.34 11.30
C ALA A 299 14.18 -3.33 11.08
N THR A 300 13.03 -3.79 10.57
CA THR A 300 11.85 -2.93 10.35
C THR A 300 11.31 -2.37 11.66
N GLY A 301 11.19 -3.22 12.69
CA GLY A 301 10.78 -2.78 14.02
C GLY A 301 11.78 -1.81 14.65
N TYR A 302 13.08 -2.02 14.47
CA TYR A 302 14.14 -1.14 14.96
C TYR A 302 14.11 0.23 14.31
N VAL A 303 14.00 0.31 12.97
CA VAL A 303 13.84 1.61 12.28
C VAL A 303 12.53 2.28 12.66
N GLY A 304 11.45 1.51 12.82
CA GLY A 304 10.18 2.03 13.34
C GLY A 304 10.32 2.68 14.71
N TYR A 305 11.02 2.04 15.66
CA TYR A 305 11.32 2.59 16.97
C TYR A 305 12.18 3.87 16.89
N ARG A 306 13.27 3.85 16.10
CA ARG A 306 14.18 5.00 15.97
C ARG A 306 13.53 6.21 15.32
N ARG A 307 12.61 6.01 14.37
CA ARG A 307 11.86 7.08 13.71
C ARG A 307 10.57 7.46 14.43
N GLY A 308 10.23 6.82 15.55
CA GLY A 308 8.93 7.00 16.21
C GLY A 308 7.72 6.62 15.33
N SER A 309 7.93 5.80 14.29
CA SER A 309 6.89 5.41 13.35
C SER A 309 6.11 4.20 13.88
N ARG A 310 4.93 4.47 14.45
CA ARG A 310 3.99 3.43 14.92
C ARG A 310 3.69 2.40 13.82
N ARG A 311 3.52 2.87 12.58
CA ARG A 311 3.21 2.02 11.42
C ARG A 311 4.29 0.99 11.11
N LEU A 312 5.58 1.36 11.15
CA LEU A 312 6.67 0.41 10.92
C LEU A 312 6.77 -0.63 12.05
N ILE A 313 6.48 -0.24 13.29
CA ILE A 313 6.40 -1.16 14.43
C ILE A 313 5.23 -2.13 14.24
N ASP A 314 4.05 -1.63 13.86
CA ASP A 314 2.87 -2.46 13.58
C ASP A 314 3.14 -3.43 12.42
N LEU A 315 3.78 -2.97 11.34
CA LEU A 315 4.16 -3.82 10.21
C LEU A 315 5.14 -4.93 10.63
N ALA A 316 6.15 -4.60 11.43
CA ALA A 316 7.06 -5.60 11.96
C ALA A 316 6.34 -6.63 12.85
N ALA A 317 5.40 -6.19 13.70
CA ALA A 317 4.60 -7.09 14.53
C ALA A 317 3.69 -8.00 13.71
N LEU A 318 3.02 -7.46 12.68
CA LEU A 318 2.18 -8.23 11.77
C LEU A 318 3.00 -9.23 10.95
N ALA A 319 4.18 -8.83 10.47
CA ALA A 319 5.07 -9.73 9.75
C ALA A 319 5.66 -10.82 10.66
N ALA A 320 5.99 -10.51 11.91
CA ALA A 320 6.38 -11.51 12.91
C ALA A 320 5.27 -12.53 13.16
N LEU A 321 4.01 -12.08 13.24
CA LEU A 321 2.86 -12.96 13.38
C LEU A 321 2.69 -13.84 12.14
N GLY A 322 2.74 -13.26 10.94
CA GLY A 322 2.67 -13.99 9.67
C GLY A 322 3.78 -15.03 9.55
N GLN A 323 5.00 -14.68 9.95
CA GLN A 323 6.14 -15.59 9.97
C GLN A 323 5.93 -16.74 10.98
N THR A 324 5.40 -16.43 12.17
CA THR A 324 5.10 -17.46 13.18
C THR A 324 4.04 -18.43 12.67
N LEU A 325 2.99 -17.91 12.03
CA LEU A 325 1.94 -18.73 11.41
C LEU A 325 2.51 -19.61 10.30
N SER A 326 3.36 -19.02 9.44
CA SER A 326 4.09 -19.74 8.38
C SER A 326 4.87 -20.93 8.94
N PHE A 327 5.67 -20.69 9.98
CA PHE A 327 6.48 -21.72 10.63
C PHE A 327 5.61 -22.83 11.25
N VAL A 328 4.59 -22.43 12.03
CA VAL A 328 3.68 -23.37 12.69
C VAL A 328 2.93 -24.22 11.66
N ALA A 329 2.44 -23.62 10.58
CA ALA A 329 1.76 -24.35 9.51
C ALA A 329 2.68 -25.45 8.95
N SER A 330 3.87 -25.07 8.48
CA SER A 330 4.81 -25.99 7.84
C SER A 330 5.44 -27.06 8.74
N THR A 331 5.40 -26.88 10.07
CA THR A 331 6.07 -27.82 10.99
C THR A 331 5.07 -28.63 11.79
N ILE A 332 4.03 -27.98 12.31
CA ILE A 332 3.11 -28.58 13.29
C ILE A 332 1.88 -29.17 12.60
N VAL A 333 1.32 -28.46 11.61
CA VAL A 333 0.11 -28.93 10.93
C VAL A 333 0.40 -30.15 10.07
N ASP A 334 1.53 -30.16 9.37
CA ASP A 334 1.91 -31.27 8.50
C ASP A 334 2.41 -32.50 9.28
N SER A 335 2.83 -32.34 10.54
CA SER A 335 3.39 -33.43 11.35
C SER A 335 2.42 -34.05 12.37
N LEU A 336 1.25 -33.44 12.62
CA LEU A 336 0.32 -33.89 13.68
C LEU A 336 -1.07 -34.23 13.10
N SER A 337 -1.82 -35.08 13.81
CA SER A 337 -3.21 -35.37 13.45
C SER A 337 -4.08 -34.10 13.53
N GLY A 338 -5.01 -33.93 12.59
CA GLY A 338 -5.63 -32.63 12.29
C GLY A 338 -6.20 -31.86 13.49
N SER A 339 -6.83 -32.53 14.46
CA SER A 339 -7.35 -31.85 15.65
C SER A 339 -6.28 -31.44 16.66
N VAL A 340 -5.24 -32.27 16.85
CA VAL A 340 -4.11 -31.98 17.77
C VAL A 340 -3.22 -30.88 17.20
N ALA A 341 -2.96 -30.91 15.90
CA ALA A 341 -2.27 -29.85 15.16
C ALA A 341 -2.89 -28.48 15.43
N LEU A 342 -4.21 -28.36 15.28
CA LEU A 342 -4.94 -27.10 15.45
C LEU A 342 -4.88 -26.59 16.89
N VAL A 343 -4.96 -27.46 17.90
CA VAL A 343 -4.87 -27.06 19.31
C VAL A 343 -3.47 -26.53 19.64
N VAL A 344 -2.42 -27.25 19.24
CA VAL A 344 -1.03 -26.85 19.49
C VAL A 344 -0.70 -25.55 18.76
N ALA A 345 -1.08 -25.45 17.48
CA ALA A 345 -0.94 -24.23 16.70
C ALA A 345 -1.67 -23.04 17.36
N GLY A 346 -2.91 -23.23 17.81
CA GLY A 346 -3.70 -22.21 18.49
C GLY A 346 -3.03 -21.69 19.76
N LEU A 347 -2.48 -22.59 20.60
CA LEU A 347 -1.78 -22.20 21.83
C LEU A 347 -0.50 -21.40 21.53
N ILE A 348 0.28 -21.80 20.52
CA ILE A 348 1.49 -21.08 20.10
C ILE A 348 1.12 -19.69 19.58
N LEU A 349 0.08 -19.58 18.76
CA LEU A 349 -0.38 -18.29 18.22
C LEU A 349 -0.87 -17.34 19.32
N LEU A 350 -1.61 -17.86 20.32
CA LEU A 350 -2.02 -17.07 21.49
C LEU A 350 -0.80 -16.57 22.28
N GLY A 351 0.18 -17.43 22.54
CA GLY A 351 1.41 -17.07 23.23
C GLY A 351 2.22 -16.01 22.47
N ALA A 352 2.44 -16.22 21.17
CA ALA A 352 3.13 -15.28 20.30
C ALA A 352 2.42 -13.92 20.25
N GLY A 353 1.08 -13.92 20.12
CA GLY A 353 0.26 -12.71 20.13
C GLY A 353 0.42 -11.90 21.41
N VAL A 354 0.42 -12.55 22.57
CA VAL A 354 0.64 -11.88 23.86
C VAL A 354 2.05 -11.29 23.97
N VAL A 355 3.08 -12.02 23.54
CA VAL A 355 4.48 -11.53 23.56
C VAL A 355 4.65 -10.33 22.64
N LEU A 356 4.13 -10.41 21.41
CA LEU A 356 4.20 -9.35 20.41
C LEU A 356 3.48 -8.09 20.90
N GLU A 357 2.26 -8.22 21.46
CA GLU A 357 1.50 -7.07 21.96
C GLU A 357 2.19 -6.41 23.17
N ARG A 358 2.76 -7.20 24.09
CA ARG A 358 3.56 -6.66 25.21
C ARG A 358 4.79 -5.91 24.71
N GLY A 359 5.50 -6.46 23.73
CA GLY A 359 6.64 -5.81 23.09
C GLY A 359 6.25 -4.49 22.43
N ARG A 360 5.18 -4.51 21.62
CA ARG A 360 4.62 -3.34 20.94
C ARG A 360 4.25 -2.23 21.93
N ARG A 361 3.48 -2.52 22.98
CA ARG A 361 3.09 -1.53 23.99
C ARG A 361 4.29 -0.91 24.70
N ARG A 362 5.31 -1.70 25.03
CA ARG A 362 6.55 -1.19 25.63
C ARG A 362 7.30 -0.24 24.72
N LEU A 363 7.35 -0.53 23.42
CA LEU A 363 7.98 0.35 22.43
C LEU A 363 7.17 1.64 22.26
N LEU A 364 5.84 1.54 22.12
CA LEU A 364 4.96 2.71 21.97
C LEU A 364 4.97 3.62 23.21
N ALA A 365 4.96 3.06 24.41
CA ALA A 365 5.00 3.83 25.66
C ALA A 365 6.32 4.61 25.84
N ARG A 366 7.41 4.21 25.16
CA ARG A 366 8.67 4.97 25.14
C ARG A 366 8.67 6.10 24.13
N LEU A 367 7.77 6.08 23.14
CA LEU A 367 7.62 7.16 22.16
C LEU A 367 6.78 8.33 22.69
N GLU A 368 6.00 8.11 23.75
CA GLU A 368 5.12 9.12 24.37
C GLU A 368 5.79 9.88 25.52
N ARG A 369 7.08 9.63 25.79
CA ARG A 369 7.90 10.35 26.78
C ARG A 369 8.93 11.23 26.09
#